data_AF-A0A7R9JKK6-F1
#
_entry.id   AF-A0A7R9JKK6-F1
#
_cell.length_a   1.000
_cell.length_b   1.000
_cell.length_c   1.000
_cell.angle_alpha   90.00
_cell.angle_beta   90.00
_cell.angle_gamma   90.00
#
_symmetry.space_group_name_H-M   'P 1'
#
loop_
_entity.id
_entity.type
_entity.pdbx_description
1 polymer ?
#
loop_
_entity_poly.entity_id
_entity_poly.type
_entity_poly.pdbx_seq_one_letter_code
_entity_poly.pdbx_strand_id
1 'polypeptide(L)'
;SLAHLFPGSDWHRAVCLSSNHNSGKHNLLFLELGCVQEVSSDNIRKMVRDPKVLKIPSLAFMCKLQGVQKTQAVITKLKEWFEPGVIYSTNIIKHEGRGIYLIDIPSLTAALKAEKLV
;
A
#
# COMPACT_ATOMS: atom_id res chain seq x y z
N SER A 1 -3.21 11.83 -10.44
CA SER A 1 -4.26 12.77 -9.99
C SER A 1 -4.06 13.09 -8.53
N LEU A 2 -4.76 14.11 -8.02
CA LEU A 2 -5.00 14.23 -6.58
C LEU A 2 -6.37 13.63 -6.28
N ALA A 3 -6.51 12.91 -5.16
CA ALA A 3 -7.79 12.32 -4.76
C ALA A 3 -7.99 12.34 -3.24
N HIS A 4 -9.25 12.43 -2.82
CA HIS A 4 -9.67 12.10 -1.46
C HIS A 4 -9.88 10.59 -1.34
N LEU A 5 -9.39 10.00 -0.26
CA LEU A 5 -9.66 8.60 0.06
C LEU A 5 -11.10 8.41 0.55
N PHE A 6 -11.55 9.36 1.39
CA PHE A 6 -12.92 9.49 1.89
C PHE A 6 -13.27 10.98 2.12
N PRO A 7 -14.55 11.35 2.18
CA PRO A 7 -14.96 12.74 2.43
C PRO A 7 -14.30 13.30 3.70
N GLY A 8 -13.61 14.44 3.57
CA GLY A 8 -12.91 15.09 4.69
C GLY A 8 -11.48 14.60 4.97
N SER A 9 -10.97 13.61 4.23
CA SER A 9 -9.54 13.24 4.26
C SER A 9 -8.65 14.30 3.58
N ASP A 10 -7.33 14.23 3.77
CA ASP A 10 -6.39 15.04 3.01
C ASP A 10 -6.35 14.64 1.51
N TRP A 11 -5.80 15.53 0.67
CA TRP A 11 -5.55 15.22 -0.74
C TRP A 11 -4.26 14.42 -0.89
N HIS A 12 -4.36 13.28 -1.56
CA HIS A 12 -3.21 12.40 -1.80
C HIS A 12 -2.94 12.23 -3.29
N ARG A 13 -1.71 11.86 -3.63
CA ARG A 13 -1.37 11.56 -5.02
C ARG A 13 -1.80 10.14 -5.32
N ALA A 14 -2.48 9.99 -6.45
CA ALA A 14 -2.97 8.70 -6.86
C ALA A 14 -2.81 8.46 -8.37
N VAL A 15 -2.66 7.19 -8.73
CA VAL A 15 -2.66 6.71 -10.11
C VAL A 15 -3.97 5.97 -10.37
N CYS A 16 -4.63 6.31 -11.47
CA CYS A 16 -5.83 5.60 -11.89
C CYS A 16 -5.42 4.25 -12.50
N LEU A 17 -5.85 3.15 -11.88
CA LEU A 17 -5.60 1.80 -12.37
C LEU A 17 -6.67 1.34 -13.37
N SER A 18 -7.92 1.67 -13.08
CA SER A 18 -9.06 1.39 -13.96
C SER A 18 -10.19 2.39 -13.74
N SER A 19 -11.02 2.58 -14.77
CA SER A 19 -12.15 3.49 -14.77
C SER A 19 -13.42 2.72 -15.09
N ASN A 20 -14.46 2.89 -14.27
CA ASN A 20 -15.80 2.46 -14.62
C ASN A 20 -16.59 3.68 -15.11
N HIS A 21 -16.58 3.87 -16.43
CA HIS A 21 -17.21 5.04 -17.07
C HIS A 21 -18.73 5.12 -16.82
N ASN A 22 -19.39 3.98 -16.56
CA ASN A 22 -20.83 3.95 -16.33
C ASN A 22 -21.23 4.45 -14.94
N SER A 23 -20.37 4.23 -13.93
CA SER A 23 -20.63 4.66 -12.55
C SER A 23 -19.94 5.97 -12.16
N GLY A 24 -19.08 6.51 -13.03
CA GLY A 24 -18.26 7.70 -12.72
C GLY A 24 -17.21 7.44 -11.64
N LYS A 25 -16.88 6.18 -11.36
CA LYS A 25 -15.93 5.78 -10.32
C LYS A 25 -14.65 5.19 -10.91
N HIS A 26 -13.57 5.34 -10.17
CA HIS A 26 -12.22 4.96 -10.58
C HIS A 26 -11.52 4.18 -9.47
N ASN A 27 -10.82 3.11 -9.83
CA ASN A 27 -9.93 2.43 -8.90
C ASN A 27 -8.58 3.16 -8.90
N LEU A 28 -8.23 3.74 -7.76
CA LEU A 28 -7.05 4.56 -7.59
C LEU A 28 -6.06 3.88 -6.65
N LEU A 29 -4.78 3.82 -7.05
CA LEU A 29 -3.66 3.49 -6.18
C LEU A 29 -3.11 4.77 -5.54
N PHE A 30 -3.15 4.87 -4.22
CA PHE A 30 -2.63 6.00 -3.46
C PHE A 30 -1.12 5.83 -3.22
N LEU A 31 -0.31 6.74 -3.75
CA LEU A 31 1.15 6.59 -3.82
C LEU A 31 1.86 6.75 -2.47
N GLU A 32 1.23 7.42 -1.51
CA GLU A 32 1.77 7.56 -0.16
C GLU A 32 1.36 6.43 0.77
N LEU A 33 0.23 5.77 0.47
CA LEU A 33 -0.42 4.82 1.38
C LEU A 33 -0.31 3.37 0.90
N GLY A 34 -0.16 3.15 -0.39
CA GLY A 34 -0.10 1.83 -1.02
C GLY A 34 -1.44 1.12 -1.13
N CYS A 35 -2.53 1.76 -0.69
CA CYS A 35 -3.89 1.20 -0.80
C CYS A 35 -4.52 1.49 -2.16
N VAL A 36 -5.42 0.59 -2.57
CA VAL A 36 -6.28 0.78 -3.74
C VAL A 36 -7.71 1.01 -3.25
N GLN A 37 -8.33 2.07 -3.75
CA GLN A 37 -9.71 2.43 -3.38
C GLN A 37 -10.52 2.82 -4.62
N GLU A 38 -11.81 2.46 -4.62
CA GLU A 38 -12.77 2.96 -5.59
C GLU A 38 -13.25 4.37 -5.17
N VAL A 39 -13.04 5.37 -6.03
CA VAL A 39 -13.27 6.79 -5.74
C VAL A 39 -14.13 7.42 -6.84
N SER A 40 -15.13 8.23 -6.46
CA SER A 40 -15.95 9.01 -7.41
C SER A 40 -15.11 10.08 -8.11
N SER A 41 -15.42 10.37 -9.38
CA SER A 41 -14.85 11.48 -10.15
C SER A 41 -14.90 12.81 -9.42
N ASP A 42 -15.95 13.06 -8.63
CA ASP A 42 -16.14 14.30 -7.85
C ASP A 42 -15.04 14.52 -6.80
N ASN A 43 -14.36 13.45 -6.42
CA ASN A 43 -13.26 13.44 -5.45
C ASN A 43 -11.89 13.32 -6.10
N ILE A 44 -11.80 13.51 -7.42
CA ILE A 44 -10.56 13.47 -8.19
C ILE A 44 -10.29 14.85 -8.78
N ARG A 45 -9.04 15.30 -8.70
CA ARG A 45 -8.57 16.54 -9.32
C ARG A 45 -7.37 16.26 -10.20
N LYS A 46 -7.27 17.04 -11.27
CA LYS A 46 -6.06 17.06 -12.10
C LYS A 46 -4.89 17.47 -11.21
N MET A 47 -3.80 16.71 -11.30
CA MET A 47 -2.60 17.04 -10.55
C MET A 47 -2.02 18.36 -11.09
N VAL A 48 -1.67 19.26 -10.17
CA VAL A 48 -0.96 20.49 -10.52
C VAL A 48 0.37 20.10 -11.15
N ARG A 49 0.70 20.69 -12.31
CA ARG A 49 1.96 20.43 -13.01
C ARG A 49 3.13 21.23 -12.42
N ASP A 50 3.19 21.34 -11.10
CA ASP A 50 4.34 21.90 -10.41
C ASP A 50 5.46 20.83 -10.39
N PRO A 51 6.63 21.10 -11.01
CA PRO A 51 7.75 20.18 -10.99
C PRO A 51 8.17 19.73 -9.59
N LYS A 52 7.97 20.56 -8.56
CA LYS A 52 8.30 20.21 -7.16
C LYS A 52 7.42 19.08 -6.66
N VAL A 53 6.13 19.08 -6.98
CA VAL A 53 5.17 18.03 -6.58
C VAL A 53 5.39 16.75 -7.38
N LEU A 54 5.70 16.89 -8.67
CA LEU A 54 5.95 15.74 -9.57
C LEU A 54 7.27 15.01 -9.27
N LYS A 55 8.26 15.68 -8.69
CA LYS A 55 9.56 15.09 -8.31
C LYS A 55 9.53 14.32 -7.00
N ILE A 56 8.47 14.45 -6.18
CA ILE A 56 8.36 13.68 -4.95
C ILE A 56 8.20 12.19 -5.34
N PRO A 57 9.02 11.26 -4.83
CA PRO A 57 8.85 9.85 -5.14
C PRO A 57 7.57 9.28 -4.51
N SER A 58 7.12 8.12 -4.97
CA SER A 58 6.14 7.32 -4.22
C SER A 58 6.71 6.99 -2.83
N LEU A 59 5.90 7.10 -1.77
CA LEU A 59 6.35 6.77 -0.41
C LEU A 59 5.95 5.34 -0.03
N ALA A 60 4.89 4.81 -0.64
CA ALA A 60 4.53 3.42 -0.51
C ALA A 60 5.36 2.55 -1.45
N PHE A 61 5.90 1.47 -0.91
CA PHE A 61 6.63 0.45 -1.63
C PHE A 61 5.86 -0.87 -1.62
N MET A 62 5.89 -1.58 -2.75
CA MET A 62 5.29 -2.91 -2.83
C MET A 62 6.29 -3.93 -2.29
N CYS A 63 5.87 -4.69 -1.27
CA CYS A 63 6.74 -5.62 -0.57
C CYS A 63 6.16 -7.03 -0.52
N LYS A 64 7.05 -8.02 -0.37
CA LYS A 64 6.72 -9.41 -0.03
C LYS A 64 7.49 -9.80 1.22
N LEU A 65 6.84 -10.52 2.13
CA LEU A 65 7.49 -11.02 3.34
C LEU A 65 8.25 -12.32 3.03
N GLN A 66 9.53 -12.40 3.42
CA GLN A 66 10.40 -13.54 3.13
C GLN A 66 9.93 -14.80 3.82
N GLY A 67 9.89 -15.91 3.07
CA GLY A 67 9.60 -17.24 3.64
C GLY A 67 8.16 -17.45 4.08
N VAL A 68 7.26 -16.50 3.79
CA VAL A 68 5.87 -16.56 4.24
C VAL A 68 4.95 -16.82 3.05
N GLN A 69 4.21 -17.92 3.10
CA GLN A 69 3.16 -18.17 2.12
C GLN A 69 1.89 -17.40 2.48
N LYS A 70 1.21 -16.88 1.46
CA LYS A 70 -0.05 -16.16 1.62
C LYS A 70 -1.20 -17.15 1.85
N THR A 71 -1.29 -17.70 3.05
CA THR A 71 -2.41 -18.55 3.49
C THR A 71 -3.41 -17.73 4.31
N GLN A 72 -4.65 -18.20 4.41
CA GLN A 72 -5.68 -17.50 5.19
C GLN A 72 -5.31 -17.41 6.68
N ALA A 73 -4.72 -18.47 7.25
CA ALA A 73 -4.27 -18.48 8.64
C ALA A 73 -3.20 -17.42 8.93
N VAL A 74 -2.20 -17.31 8.04
CA VAL A 74 -1.16 -16.28 8.13
C VAL A 74 -1.76 -14.87 8.02
N ILE A 75 -2.66 -14.64 7.06
CA ILE A 75 -3.32 -13.33 6.90
C ILE A 75 -4.09 -12.95 8.16
N THR A 76 -4.82 -13.88 8.76
CA THR A 76 -5.59 -13.63 9.99
C THR A 76 -4.65 -13.22 11.13
N LYS A 77 -3.58 -13.98 11.38
CA LYS A 77 -2.60 -13.66 12.43
C LYS A 77 -1.89 -12.34 12.21
N LEU A 78 -1.45 -12.06 10.99
CA LEU A 78 -0.82 -10.78 10.67
C LEU A 78 -1.76 -9.61 10.92
N LYS A 79 -3.05 -9.73 10.60
CA LYS A 79 -4.04 -8.69 10.91
C LYS A 79 -4.27 -8.49 12.41
N GLU A 80 -4.16 -9.54 13.21
CA GLU A 80 -4.23 -9.46 14.68
C GLU A 80 -2.98 -8.77 15.26
N TRP A 81 -1.81 -9.00 14.67
CA TRP A 81 -0.54 -8.46 15.17
C TRP A 81 -0.16 -7.08 14.63
N PHE A 82 -0.74 -6.65 13.51
CA PHE A 82 -0.53 -5.32 12.99
C PHE A 82 -1.39 -4.31 13.74
N GLU A 83 -0.73 -3.49 14.56
CA GLU A 83 -1.37 -2.44 15.34
C GLU A 83 -1.33 -1.10 14.58
N PRO A 84 -2.46 -0.37 14.52
CA PRO A 84 -2.48 0.97 13.94
C PRO A 84 -1.50 1.92 14.64
N GLY A 85 -0.68 2.62 13.85
CA GLY A 85 0.27 3.61 14.36
C GLY A 85 1.59 3.04 14.88
N VAL A 86 1.76 1.71 14.86
CA VAL A 86 3.03 1.08 15.27
C VAL A 86 4.01 1.03 14.10
N ILE A 87 5.27 1.36 14.39
CA ILE A 87 6.38 1.29 13.43
C ILE A 87 7.08 -0.05 13.58
N TYR A 88 7.16 -0.80 12.49
CA TYR A 88 7.87 -2.08 12.43
C TYR A 88 9.22 -1.89 11.75
N SER A 89 10.29 -2.37 12.39
CA SER A 89 11.60 -2.42 11.74
C SER A 89 11.63 -3.53 10.70
N THR A 90 12.16 -3.23 9.51
CA THR A 90 12.18 -4.15 8.37
C THR A 90 13.57 -4.22 7.75
N ASN A 91 14.01 -5.43 7.40
CA ASN A 91 15.21 -5.64 6.60
C ASN A 91 14.84 -5.80 5.13
N ILE A 92 15.53 -5.10 4.24
CA ILE A 92 15.42 -5.35 2.79
C ILE A 92 16.37 -6.50 2.45
N ILE A 93 15.81 -7.60 1.98
CA ILE A 93 16.57 -8.81 1.62
C ILE A 93 17.07 -8.72 0.18
N LYS A 94 16.16 -8.37 -0.75
CA LYS A 94 16.51 -8.12 -2.16
C LYS A 94 15.42 -7.33 -2.88
N HIS A 95 15.80 -6.69 -3.98
CA HIS A 95 14.87 -6.12 -4.96
C HIS A 95 14.54 -7.18 -6.03
N GLU A 96 13.27 -7.57 -6.15
CA GLU A 96 12.80 -8.59 -7.10
C GLU A 96 12.46 -8.02 -8.50
N GLY A 97 12.73 -6.72 -8.72
CA GLY A 97 12.38 -6.02 -9.95
C GLY A 97 10.95 -5.45 -9.91
N ARG A 98 10.63 -4.57 -10.87
CA ARG A 98 9.36 -3.83 -10.96
C ARG A 98 8.98 -3.06 -9.68
N GLY A 99 9.97 -2.66 -8.88
CA GLY A 99 9.75 -1.96 -7.61
C GLY A 99 9.23 -2.85 -6.47
N ILE A 100 9.35 -4.18 -6.59
CA ILE A 100 8.99 -5.13 -5.53
C ILE A 100 10.22 -5.40 -4.66
N TYR A 101 10.06 -5.25 -3.35
CA TYR A 101 11.09 -5.60 -2.37
C TYR A 101 10.70 -6.85 -1.60
N LEU A 102 11.63 -7.80 -1.52
CA LEU A 102 11.53 -8.89 -0.55
C LEU A 102 12.07 -8.36 0.77
N ILE A 103 11.24 -8.42 1.81
CA ILE A 103 11.56 -7.89 3.13
C ILE A 103 11.43 -8.98 4.20
N ASP A 104 12.13 -8.78 5.31
CA ASP A 104 11.92 -9.50 6.55
C ASP A 104 11.49 -8.51 7.65
N ILE A 105 10.54 -8.92 8.48
CA ILE A 105 10.12 -8.16 9.67
C ILE A 105 10.41 -9.06 10.86
N PRO A 106 11.58 -8.93 11.51
CA PRO A 106 12.09 -9.92 12.45
C PRO A 106 11.12 -10.30 13.56
N SER A 107 10.38 -9.32 14.11
CA SER A 107 9.39 -9.54 15.16
C SER A 107 8.23 -10.45 14.71
N LEU A 108 7.74 -10.23 13.48
CA LEU A 108 6.65 -11.03 12.91
C LEU A 108 7.14 -12.40 12.45
N THR A 109 8.32 -12.47 11.83
CA THR A 109 8.91 -13.74 11.40
C THR A 109 9.16 -14.67 12.59
N ALA A 110 9.61 -14.13 13.73
CA ALA A 110 9.75 -14.90 14.97
C ALA A 110 8.39 -15.41 15.48
N ALA A 111 7.36 -14.57 15.48
CA ALA A 111 6.01 -14.95 15.92
C ALA A 111 5.38 -16.02 15.00
N LEU A 112 5.52 -15.90 13.68
CA LEU A 112 5.02 -16.90 12.73
C LEU A 112 5.68 -18.27 12.91
N LYS A 113 6.99 -18.31 13.18
CA LYS A 113 7.73 -19.55 13.48
C LYS A 113 7.23 -20.21 14.76
N ALA A 114 6.99 -19.41 15.81
CA ALA A 114 6.48 -19.92 17.09
C ALA A 114 5.10 -20.58 16.93
N GLU A 115 4.26 -20.04 16.06
CA GLU A 115 2.93 -20.56 15.71
C GLU A 115 2.97 -21.68 14.64
N LYS A 116 4.17 -22.09 14.19
CA LYS A 116 4.37 -23.11 13.13
C LYS A 116 3.66 -22.76 11.81
N LEU A 117 3.57 -21.48 11.50
CA LEU A 117 2.94 -20.98 10.26
C LEU A 117 3.95 -20.78 9.12
N VAL A 118 5.25 -20.83 9.42
CA VAL A 118 6.38 -20.76 8.48
C VAL A 118 7.54 -21.62 8.95
#